data_AF-A0AAW4N8H7-F1
#
_entry.id   AF-A0AAW4N8H7-F1
#
_cell.length_a   1.000
_cell.length_b   1.000
_cell.length_c   1.000
_cell.angle_alpha   90.00
_cell.angle_beta   90.00
_cell.angle_gamma   90.00
#
_symmetry.space_group_name_H-M   'P 1'
#
loop_
_entity.id
_entity.type
_entity.pdbx_description
1 polymer ?
#
loop_
_entity_poly.entity_id
_entity_poly.type
_entity_poly.pdbx_seq_one_letter_code
_entity_poly.pdbx_strand_id
1 'polypeptide(L)'
;MKKFFTLIAAVALAASVNAQVLKFDQTYAKGSVPATFSADGLVLTVVDTDGKMAVDDNSQYFGTAESYKNFSFRLKSGGKSLTKNNLTLTVPSDGTLKVYVRTGSSSATDRNVVLTQNGTELVNKILLESEAVSVPMTDDKGNTKDTKVFPVISVPVKQGDVAITYPVNSVNFYGFELVKTGTGISSVNAAAAKKNGKTYNMAGQEVSSSAKGLIIKNGKKYVK
;
A
#
# COMPACT_ATOMS: atom_id res chain seq x y z
N MET A 1 -11.07 -20.29 39.95
CA MET A 1 -10.48 -19.06 39.40
C MET A 1 -11.19 -18.72 38.08
N LYS A 2 -12.04 -17.69 38.06
CA LYS A 2 -12.66 -17.21 36.81
C LYS A 2 -11.58 -16.54 35.97
N LYS A 3 -11.15 -17.18 34.87
CA LYS A 3 -10.27 -16.56 33.89
C LYS A 3 -11.13 -15.64 33.03
N PHE A 4 -10.92 -14.33 33.16
CA PHE A 4 -11.51 -13.34 32.28
C PHE A 4 -10.88 -13.51 30.90
N PHE A 5 -11.61 -14.13 29.97
CA PHE A 5 -11.27 -14.10 28.55
C PHE A 5 -11.90 -12.84 27.98
N THR A 6 -11.10 -11.78 27.84
CA THR A 6 -11.49 -10.62 27.05
C THR A 6 -11.51 -11.06 25.59
N LEU A 7 -12.71 -11.33 25.07
CA LEU A 7 -12.95 -11.57 23.65
C LEU A 7 -12.73 -10.24 22.91
N ILE A 8 -11.56 -10.07 22.29
CA ILE A 8 -11.36 -8.97 21.34
C ILE A 8 -12.10 -9.39 20.06
N ALA A 9 -13.32 -8.87 19.90
CA ALA A 9 -14.01 -8.95 18.62
C ALA A 9 -13.12 -8.30 17.56
N ALA A 10 -12.83 -9.01 16.47
CA ALA A 10 -12.11 -8.47 15.33
C ALA A 10 -12.93 -7.30 14.75
N VAL A 11 -12.58 -6.07 15.12
CA VAL A 11 -13.13 -4.89 14.48
C VAL A 11 -12.46 -4.81 13.12
N ALA A 12 -13.18 -5.22 12.07
CA ALA A 12 -12.83 -4.87 10.70
C ALA A 12 -12.99 -3.35 10.55
N LEU A 13 -11.96 -2.59 10.94
CA LEU A 13 -11.91 -1.15 10.67
C LEU A 13 -11.84 -0.92 9.16
N ALA A 14 -12.64 0.05 8.74
CA ALA A 14 -12.87 0.44 7.36
C ALA A 14 -11.58 0.43 6.53
N ALA A 15 -11.63 -0.23 5.37
CA ALA A 15 -10.70 0.05 4.29
C ALA A 15 -10.65 1.57 4.13
N SER A 16 -9.46 2.17 4.26
CA SER A 16 -9.30 3.58 3.91
C SER A 16 -9.82 3.72 2.48
N VAL A 17 -10.83 4.57 2.28
CA VAL A 17 -11.55 4.79 1.00
C VAL A 17 -10.66 5.23 -0.17
N ASN A 18 -9.33 5.24 0.02
CA ASN A 18 -8.31 5.71 -0.91
C ASN A 18 -7.12 4.73 -1.09
N ALA A 19 -7.17 3.50 -0.55
CA ALA A 19 -6.10 2.52 -0.73
C ALA A 19 -6.30 1.70 -2.01
N GLN A 20 -5.30 1.69 -2.89
CA GLN A 20 -5.28 0.86 -4.11
C GLN A 20 -4.61 -0.46 -3.77
N VAL A 21 -5.21 -1.60 -4.14
CA VAL A 21 -4.71 -2.92 -3.74
C VAL A 21 -4.52 -3.84 -4.94
N LEU A 22 -3.33 -4.41 -5.06
CA LEU A 22 -3.05 -5.51 -5.96
C LEU A 22 -2.87 -6.78 -5.14
N LYS A 23 -3.69 -7.78 -5.41
CA LYS A 23 -3.64 -9.11 -4.80
C LYS A 23 -3.75 -10.19 -5.87
N PHE A 24 -3.44 -11.42 -5.51
CA PHE A 24 -3.63 -12.59 -6.36
C PHE A 24 -4.92 -13.30 -5.95
N ASP A 25 -5.67 -13.80 -6.93
CA ASP A 25 -7.01 -14.38 -6.74
C ASP A 25 -7.23 -15.68 -7.54
N GLN A 26 -6.22 -16.14 -8.27
CA GLN A 26 -6.25 -17.38 -9.02
C GLN A 26 -4.89 -18.06 -9.05
N THR A 27 -4.91 -19.37 -9.28
CA THR A 27 -3.69 -20.16 -9.39
C THR A 27 -3.03 -20.00 -10.75
N TYR A 28 -1.70 -20.02 -10.73
CA TYR A 28 -0.87 -20.11 -11.92
C TYR A 28 0.19 -21.18 -11.66
N ALA A 29 0.21 -22.19 -12.51
CA ALA A 29 1.21 -23.24 -12.45
C ALA A 29 2.63 -22.68 -12.59
N LYS A 30 3.61 -23.46 -12.16
CA LYS A 30 5.03 -23.12 -12.22
C LYS A 30 5.45 -22.76 -13.65
N GLY A 31 5.77 -21.49 -13.88
CA GLY A 31 6.19 -20.96 -15.19
C GLY A 31 5.05 -20.52 -16.10
N SER A 32 3.82 -20.50 -15.57
CA SER A 32 2.62 -20.01 -16.25
C SER A 32 2.10 -18.69 -15.67
N VAL A 33 2.90 -18.06 -14.81
CA VAL A 33 2.61 -16.72 -14.26
C VAL A 33 2.62 -15.70 -15.40
N PRO A 34 1.60 -14.83 -15.52
CA PRO A 34 1.55 -13.81 -16.55
C PRO A 34 2.67 -12.78 -16.36
N ALA A 35 3.07 -12.12 -17.45
CA ALA A 35 4.09 -11.07 -17.41
C ALA A 35 3.66 -9.85 -16.57
N THR A 36 2.36 -9.64 -16.38
CA THR A 36 1.82 -8.52 -15.62
C THR A 36 0.59 -8.89 -14.81
N PHE A 37 0.47 -8.31 -13.62
CA PHE A 37 -0.76 -8.23 -12.84
C PHE A 37 -1.16 -6.76 -12.69
N SER A 38 -2.44 -6.44 -12.81
CA SER A 38 -2.92 -5.06 -12.70
C SER A 38 -4.21 -5.00 -11.88
N ALA A 39 -4.27 -4.08 -10.92
CA ALA A 39 -5.45 -3.82 -10.12
C ALA A 39 -5.39 -2.41 -9.54
N ASP A 40 -6.53 -1.70 -9.52
CA ASP A 40 -6.65 -0.36 -8.95
C ASP A 40 -5.60 0.67 -9.44
N GLY A 41 -5.08 0.51 -10.67
CA GLY A 41 -4.03 1.36 -11.25
C GLY A 41 -2.60 1.02 -10.82
N LEU A 42 -2.42 0.02 -9.94
CA LEU A 42 -1.13 -0.62 -9.71
C LEU A 42 -0.86 -1.62 -10.84
N VAL A 43 0.38 -1.68 -11.30
CA VAL A 43 0.83 -2.66 -12.30
C VAL A 43 2.09 -3.34 -11.79
N LEU A 44 2.01 -4.63 -11.51
CA LEU A 44 3.15 -5.47 -11.16
C LEU A 44 3.64 -6.17 -12.43
N THR A 45 4.82 -5.81 -12.90
CA THR A 45 5.51 -6.51 -13.99
C THR A 45 6.43 -7.58 -13.42
N VAL A 46 6.24 -8.81 -13.91
CA VAL A 46 7.09 -9.96 -13.62
C VAL A 46 8.28 -9.92 -14.57
N VAL A 47 9.41 -9.44 -14.04
CA VAL A 47 10.70 -9.39 -14.73
C VAL A 47 11.62 -10.57 -14.35
N ASP A 48 11.24 -11.34 -13.31
CA ASP A 48 11.88 -12.59 -12.93
C ASP A 48 11.64 -13.67 -14.00
N THR A 49 12.70 -13.97 -14.74
CA THR A 49 12.70 -15.00 -15.80
C THR A 49 13.19 -16.36 -15.30
N ASP A 50 13.66 -16.46 -14.05
CA ASP A 50 14.37 -17.63 -13.55
C ASP A 50 13.50 -18.49 -12.63
N GLY A 51 13.85 -19.78 -12.50
CA GLY A 51 13.31 -20.65 -11.46
C GLY A 51 11.81 -20.97 -11.53
N LYS A 52 11.09 -20.41 -12.51
CA LYS A 52 9.64 -20.50 -12.79
C LYS A 52 8.78 -20.15 -11.57
N MET A 53 8.24 -18.93 -11.54
CA MET A 53 7.29 -18.47 -10.52
C MET A 53 5.97 -19.26 -10.57
N ALA A 54 5.22 -19.24 -9.48
CA ALA A 54 3.88 -19.81 -9.41
C ALA A 54 2.98 -18.96 -8.51
N VAL A 55 1.67 -19.00 -8.76
CA VAL A 55 0.67 -18.52 -7.80
C VAL A 55 -0.14 -19.70 -7.29
N ASP A 56 -0.16 -19.89 -5.97
CA ASP A 56 -0.91 -20.97 -5.31
C ASP A 56 -1.68 -20.47 -4.08
N ASP A 57 -2.64 -21.29 -3.63
CA ASP A 57 -3.40 -21.05 -2.40
C ASP A 57 -2.46 -21.11 -1.19
N ASN A 58 -2.42 -20.01 -0.44
CA ASN A 58 -1.72 -19.93 0.82
C ASN A 58 -2.30 -18.78 1.65
N SER A 59 -3.21 -19.08 2.57
CA SER A 59 -3.88 -18.05 3.36
C SER A 59 -2.98 -17.55 4.50
N GLN A 60 -2.63 -16.27 4.51
CA GLN A 60 -1.80 -15.66 5.56
C GLN A 60 -2.33 -14.29 5.97
N TYR A 61 -2.04 -13.91 7.21
CA TYR A 61 -2.43 -12.63 7.79
C TYR A 61 -1.23 -11.70 7.93
N PHE A 62 -1.44 -10.42 7.68
CA PHE A 62 -0.40 -9.40 7.75
C PHE A 62 -0.88 -8.12 8.43
N GLY A 63 -0.03 -7.51 9.24
CA GLY A 63 -0.30 -6.26 9.93
C GLY A 63 0.22 -6.27 11.36
N THR A 64 -0.63 -5.85 12.28
CA THR A 64 -0.39 -5.76 13.72
C THR A 64 -1.42 -6.62 14.46
N ALA A 65 -1.28 -6.74 15.78
CA ALA A 65 -2.27 -7.46 16.60
C ALA A 65 -3.67 -6.84 16.55
N GLU A 66 -3.75 -5.52 16.32
CA GLU A 66 -5.01 -4.76 16.34
C GLU A 66 -5.59 -4.51 14.94
N SER A 67 -4.75 -4.56 13.91
CA SER A 67 -5.15 -4.29 12.53
C SER A 67 -4.37 -5.17 11.57
N TYR A 68 -5.06 -6.12 10.94
CA TYR A 68 -4.48 -7.08 10.03
C TYR A 68 -5.39 -7.37 8.83
N LYS A 69 -4.77 -7.84 7.74
CA LYS A 69 -5.43 -8.24 6.49
C LYS A 69 -5.09 -9.68 6.16
N ASN A 70 -6.05 -10.39 5.59
CA ASN A 70 -5.84 -11.73 5.05
C ASN A 70 -5.61 -11.68 3.53
N PHE A 71 -4.71 -12.54 3.06
CA PHE A 71 -4.51 -12.82 1.64
C PHE A 71 -4.57 -14.33 1.45
N SER A 72 -5.39 -14.80 0.51
CA SER A 72 -5.62 -16.23 0.28
C SER A 72 -4.61 -16.88 -0.66
N PHE A 73 -3.89 -16.09 -1.45
CA PHE A 73 -2.95 -16.54 -2.46
C PHE A 73 -1.59 -15.90 -2.26
N ARG A 74 -0.55 -16.55 -2.78
CA ARG A 74 0.79 -15.98 -2.88
C ARG A 74 1.36 -16.14 -4.27
N LEU A 75 2.13 -15.15 -4.71
CA LEU A 75 3.12 -15.28 -5.76
C LEU A 75 4.44 -15.75 -5.13
N LYS A 76 4.85 -16.96 -5.48
CA LYS A 76 6.12 -17.56 -5.06
C LYS A 76 7.17 -17.13 -6.05
N SER A 77 8.22 -16.48 -5.56
CA SER A 77 9.37 -16.23 -6.43
C SER A 77 10.02 -17.57 -6.80
N GLY A 78 10.32 -17.74 -8.09
CA GLY A 78 11.06 -18.90 -8.57
C GLY A 78 12.52 -18.81 -8.11
N GLY A 79 13.20 -19.95 -7.97
CA GLY A 79 14.67 -20.00 -7.96
C GLY A 79 15.40 -19.67 -6.65
N LYS A 80 16.72 -19.93 -6.68
CA LYS A 80 17.70 -19.71 -5.60
C LYS A 80 18.66 -18.53 -5.91
N SER A 81 18.49 -17.82 -7.03
CA SER A 81 19.57 -17.05 -7.68
C SER A 81 19.53 -15.55 -7.41
N LEU A 82 20.71 -14.94 -7.26
CA LEU A 82 20.93 -13.62 -6.67
C LEU A 82 20.74 -12.42 -7.63
N THR A 83 20.67 -12.62 -8.95
CA THR A 83 20.78 -11.53 -9.95
C THR A 83 19.53 -11.29 -10.82
N LYS A 84 18.55 -12.19 -10.81
CA LYS A 84 17.32 -12.12 -11.64
C LYS A 84 16.03 -12.06 -10.82
N ASN A 85 16.19 -12.08 -9.49
CA ASN A 85 15.15 -11.95 -8.50
C ASN A 85 14.64 -10.50 -8.43
N ASN A 86 13.85 -10.10 -9.42
CA ASN A 86 13.30 -8.76 -9.51
C ASN A 86 11.84 -8.77 -9.97
N LEU A 87 11.12 -7.74 -9.53
CA LEU A 87 9.80 -7.34 -9.99
C LEU A 87 9.81 -5.82 -10.13
N THR A 88 8.92 -5.29 -10.97
CA THR A 88 8.68 -3.85 -11.04
C THR A 88 7.23 -3.59 -10.67
N LEU A 89 6.98 -2.71 -9.70
CA LEU A 89 5.65 -2.23 -9.39
C LEU A 89 5.53 -0.77 -9.83
N THR A 90 4.71 -0.50 -10.83
CA THR A 90 4.33 0.85 -11.21
C THR A 90 3.23 1.34 -10.27
N VAL A 91 3.51 2.41 -9.52
CA VAL A 91 2.54 3.05 -8.62
C VAL A 91 1.94 4.30 -9.28
N PRO A 92 0.60 4.48 -9.24
CA PRO A 92 -0.08 5.53 -10.00
C PRO A 92 -0.02 6.92 -9.37
N SER A 93 0.45 7.04 -8.12
CA SER A 93 0.61 8.32 -7.41
C SER A 93 1.64 8.20 -6.30
N ASP A 94 2.03 9.34 -5.74
CA ASP A 94 2.74 9.38 -4.46
C ASP A 94 1.90 8.74 -3.34
N GLY A 95 2.58 8.12 -2.37
CA GLY A 95 1.91 7.49 -1.25
C GLY A 95 2.84 6.68 -0.37
N THR A 96 2.23 5.88 0.52
CA THR A 96 2.91 4.85 1.27
C THR A 96 2.61 3.50 0.64
N LEU A 97 3.64 2.86 0.10
CA LEU A 97 3.56 1.50 -0.41
C LEU A 97 3.73 0.51 0.74
N LYS A 98 2.76 -0.39 0.86
CA LYS A 98 2.78 -1.56 1.72
C LYS A 98 3.04 -2.80 0.88
N VAL A 99 4.02 -3.60 1.28
CA VAL A 99 4.36 -4.89 0.65
C VAL A 99 4.09 -6.02 1.63
N TYR A 100 3.20 -6.93 1.23
CA TYR A 100 2.83 -8.10 2.01
C TYR A 100 3.68 -9.28 1.55
N VAL A 101 4.76 -9.55 2.28
CA VAL A 101 5.77 -10.52 1.85
C VAL A 101 6.32 -11.33 3.02
N ARG A 102 6.63 -12.60 2.77
CA ARG A 102 7.28 -13.52 3.74
C ARG A 102 8.45 -14.24 3.11
N THR A 103 9.33 -14.76 3.96
CA THR A 103 10.36 -15.69 3.55
C THR A 103 9.74 -16.93 2.89
N GLY A 104 10.39 -17.45 1.85
CA GLY A 104 10.03 -18.72 1.23
C GLY A 104 10.32 -19.95 2.09
N SER A 105 11.00 -19.79 3.22
CA SER A 105 11.34 -20.85 4.17
C SER A 105 11.28 -20.33 5.60
N SER A 106 10.51 -21.00 6.46
CA SER A 106 10.24 -20.53 7.81
C SER A 106 11.44 -20.59 8.76
N SER A 107 12.50 -21.31 8.40
CA SER A 107 13.75 -21.37 9.17
C SER A 107 14.82 -20.40 8.68
N ALA A 108 14.60 -19.73 7.54
CA ALA A 108 15.56 -18.80 6.99
C ALA A 108 15.51 -17.46 7.72
N THR A 109 16.70 -16.92 8.01
CA THR A 109 16.88 -15.66 8.75
C THR A 109 17.67 -14.61 7.96
N ASP A 110 17.97 -14.91 6.70
CA ASP A 110 18.85 -14.15 5.82
C ASP A 110 18.14 -13.61 4.56
N ARG A 111 16.90 -14.04 4.31
CA ARG A 111 16.15 -13.62 3.12
C ARG A 111 15.63 -12.21 3.29
N ASN A 112 15.95 -11.34 2.35
CA ASN A 112 15.57 -9.95 2.38
C ASN A 112 14.85 -9.52 1.10
N VAL A 113 14.13 -8.41 1.22
CA VAL A 113 13.55 -7.68 0.10
C VAL A 113 14.10 -6.26 0.11
N VAL A 114 14.51 -5.79 -1.07
CA VAL A 114 15.02 -4.45 -1.28
C VAL A 114 14.10 -3.73 -2.26
N LEU A 115 13.60 -2.55 -1.87
CA LEU A 115 12.87 -1.66 -2.77
C LEU A 115 13.78 -0.49 -3.16
N THR A 116 13.84 -0.21 -4.45
CA THR A 116 14.60 0.92 -5.00
C THR A 116 13.71 1.73 -5.93
N GLN A 117 13.81 3.05 -5.87
CA GLN A 117 13.11 3.95 -6.79
C GLN A 117 14.03 5.10 -7.17
N ASN A 118 14.11 5.44 -8.47
CA ASN A 118 14.95 6.51 -9.00
C ASN A 118 16.43 6.43 -8.51
N GLY A 119 16.98 5.21 -8.45
CA GLY A 119 18.34 4.96 -7.98
C GLY A 119 18.56 5.05 -6.46
N THR A 120 17.50 5.30 -5.67
CA THR A 120 17.57 5.37 -4.20
C THR A 120 16.97 4.12 -3.58
N GLU A 121 17.71 3.48 -2.65
CA GLU A 121 17.18 2.41 -1.81
C GLU A 121 16.17 2.99 -0.82
N LEU A 122 14.93 2.51 -0.89
CA LEU A 122 13.84 2.91 0.01
C LEU A 122 13.81 2.05 1.28
N VAL A 123 14.14 0.76 1.12
CA VAL A 123 14.23 -0.20 2.22
C VAL A 123 15.04 -1.42 1.79
N ASN A 124 15.76 -2.00 2.73
CA ASN A 124 16.33 -3.33 2.68
C ASN A 124 15.94 -4.07 3.97
N LYS A 125 14.94 -4.94 3.88
CA LYS A 125 14.32 -5.59 5.05
C LYS A 125 14.54 -7.10 5.00
N ILE A 126 15.17 -7.62 6.04
CA ILE A 126 15.22 -9.07 6.32
C ILE A 126 13.83 -9.53 6.77
N LEU A 127 13.36 -10.63 6.19
CA LEU A 127 12.05 -11.23 6.45
C LEU A 127 12.16 -12.31 7.52
N LEU A 128 11.81 -11.99 8.77
CA LEU A 128 11.92 -12.90 9.91
C LEU A 128 10.55 -13.40 10.37
N GLU A 129 10.38 -14.72 10.43
CA GLU A 129 9.15 -15.35 10.95
C GLU A 129 8.93 -15.08 12.45
N SER A 130 9.99 -14.73 13.18
CA SER A 130 9.94 -14.38 14.61
C SER A 130 9.35 -12.99 14.87
N GLU A 131 9.23 -12.13 13.84
CA GLU A 131 8.56 -10.82 13.94
C GLU A 131 7.03 -10.95 13.85
N ALA A 132 6.50 -12.14 13.56
CA ALA A 132 5.06 -12.37 13.54
C ALA A 132 4.48 -12.35 14.95
N VAL A 133 3.34 -11.67 15.12
CA VAL A 133 2.59 -11.67 16.38
C VAL A 133 1.51 -12.76 16.35
N SER A 134 1.26 -13.40 17.49
CA SER A 134 0.16 -14.36 17.62
C SER A 134 -1.11 -13.64 18.07
N VAL A 135 -2.18 -13.78 17.30
CA VAL A 135 -3.49 -13.20 17.58
C VAL A 135 -4.52 -14.33 17.71
N PRO A 136 -5.30 -14.40 18.81
CA PRO A 136 -6.39 -15.37 18.91
C PRO A 136 -7.51 -14.97 17.95
N MET A 137 -7.78 -15.82 16.97
CA MET A 137 -8.86 -15.62 15.99
C MET A 137 -9.91 -16.71 16.15
N THR A 138 -11.18 -16.33 16.18
CA THR A 138 -12.31 -17.25 16.29
C THR A 138 -12.96 -17.44 14.92
N ASP A 139 -13.09 -18.69 14.49
CA ASP A 139 -13.80 -19.02 13.24
C ASP A 139 -15.32 -18.90 13.38
N ASP A 140 -16.05 -19.01 12.26
CA ASP A 140 -17.53 -18.95 12.22
C ASP A 140 -18.21 -20.07 13.04
N LYS A 141 -17.45 -21.09 13.46
CA LYS A 141 -17.92 -22.22 14.26
C LYS A 141 -17.59 -22.03 15.76
N GLY A 142 -17.02 -20.89 16.14
CA GLY A 142 -16.67 -20.57 17.52
C GLY A 142 -15.34 -21.17 18.01
N ASN A 143 -14.50 -21.74 17.13
CA ASN A 143 -13.19 -22.26 17.51
C ASN A 143 -12.16 -21.13 17.50
N THR A 144 -11.52 -20.88 18.65
CA THR A 144 -10.41 -19.93 18.76
C THR A 144 -9.07 -20.61 18.53
N LYS A 145 -8.23 -20.03 17.67
CA LYS A 145 -6.86 -20.47 17.42
C LYS A 145 -5.90 -19.28 17.37
N ASP A 146 -4.74 -19.44 17.99
CA ASP A 146 -3.64 -18.50 17.84
C ASP A 146 -3.12 -18.53 16.40
N THR A 147 -3.27 -17.40 15.72
CA THR A 147 -2.96 -17.23 14.30
C THR A 147 -1.84 -16.20 14.16
N LYS A 148 -0.83 -16.53 13.35
CA LYS A 148 0.29 -15.63 13.10
C LYS A 148 -0.12 -14.49 12.18
N VAL A 149 0.16 -13.27 12.60
CA VAL A 149 0.07 -12.05 11.81
C VAL A 149 1.48 -11.54 11.53
N PHE A 150 1.86 -11.53 10.26
CA PHE A 150 3.20 -11.16 9.80
C PHE A 150 3.35 -9.64 9.63
N PRO A 151 4.55 -9.08 9.84
CA PRO A 151 4.78 -7.66 9.64
C PRO A 151 4.63 -7.26 8.16
N VAL A 152 4.36 -5.98 7.93
CA VAL A 152 4.20 -5.38 6.60
C VAL A 152 5.36 -4.41 6.37
N ILE A 153 6.02 -4.50 5.22
CA ILE A 153 6.97 -3.46 4.80
C ILE A 153 6.15 -2.25 4.40
N SER A 154 6.40 -1.09 5.01
CA SER A 154 5.71 0.18 4.70
C SER A 154 6.74 1.26 4.40
N VAL A 155 6.76 1.76 3.17
CA VAL A 155 7.72 2.79 2.73
C VAL A 155 7.05 3.90 1.92
N PRO A 156 7.50 5.16 2.05
CA PRO A 156 7.06 6.22 1.16
C PRO A 156 7.58 5.97 -0.26
N VAL A 157 6.73 6.21 -1.25
CA VAL A 157 7.04 6.09 -2.68
C VAL A 157 6.54 7.31 -3.46
N LYS A 158 7.17 7.57 -4.59
CA LYS A 158 6.72 8.51 -5.60
C LYS A 158 5.96 7.79 -6.71
N GLN A 159 5.10 8.51 -7.42
CA GLN A 159 4.52 8.01 -8.66
C GLN A 159 5.60 7.48 -9.61
N GLY A 160 5.33 6.33 -10.26
CA GLY A 160 6.24 5.69 -11.19
C GLY A 160 6.69 4.31 -10.73
N ASP A 161 7.84 3.86 -11.22
CA ASP A 161 8.29 2.49 -11.01
C ASP A 161 9.05 2.34 -9.69
N VAL A 162 8.73 1.26 -8.97
CA VAL A 162 9.47 0.76 -7.83
C VAL A 162 10.06 -0.58 -8.20
N ALA A 163 11.38 -0.68 -8.22
CA ALA A 163 12.08 -1.95 -8.39
C ALA A 163 12.05 -2.70 -7.06
N ILE A 164 11.55 -3.94 -7.10
CA ILE A 164 11.50 -4.85 -5.95
C ILE A 164 12.47 -5.98 -6.23
N THR A 165 13.51 -6.12 -5.42
CA THR A 165 14.47 -7.22 -5.55
C THR A 165 14.49 -8.08 -4.29
N TYR A 166 14.80 -9.35 -4.44
CA TYR A 166 14.88 -10.32 -3.34
C TYR A 166 16.15 -11.15 -3.53
N PRO A 167 17.32 -10.57 -3.21
CA PRO A 167 18.59 -11.12 -3.65
C PRO A 167 18.85 -12.49 -3.03
N VAL A 168 18.39 -12.77 -1.80
CA VAL A 168 18.67 -14.03 -1.11
C VAL A 168 17.51 -15.02 -1.22
N ASN A 169 17.66 -16.01 -2.11
CA ASN A 169 16.73 -17.14 -2.29
C ASN A 169 15.26 -16.71 -2.55
N SER A 170 14.33 -17.65 -2.42
CA SER A 170 12.91 -17.43 -2.73
C SER A 170 12.14 -16.73 -1.60
N VAL A 171 11.20 -15.86 -1.96
CA VAL A 171 10.24 -15.19 -1.08
C VAL A 171 8.81 -15.39 -1.60
N ASN A 172 7.82 -15.11 -0.76
CA ASN A 172 6.39 -15.23 -1.07
C ASN A 172 5.74 -13.86 -0.96
N PHE A 173 5.27 -13.30 -2.08
CA PHE A 173 4.49 -12.06 -2.11
C PHE A 173 3.00 -12.39 -2.06
N TYR A 174 2.22 -11.68 -1.25
CA TYR A 174 0.78 -11.90 -1.07
C TYR A 174 -0.05 -10.74 -1.64
N GLY A 175 0.55 -9.56 -1.72
CA GLY A 175 -0.06 -8.40 -2.36
C GLY A 175 0.74 -7.11 -2.14
N PHE A 176 0.19 -6.04 -2.69
CA PHE A 176 0.70 -4.68 -2.61
C PHE A 176 -0.46 -3.74 -2.33
N GLU A 177 -0.25 -2.76 -1.46
CA GLU A 177 -1.24 -1.70 -1.19
C GLU A 177 -0.57 -0.34 -1.25
N LEU A 178 -1.12 0.57 -2.04
CA LEU A 178 -0.73 1.97 -2.03
C LEU A 178 -1.76 2.77 -1.26
N VAL A 179 -1.34 3.32 -0.12
CA VAL A 179 -2.12 4.32 0.60
C VAL A 179 -1.71 5.68 0.06
N LYS A 180 -2.60 6.31 -0.73
CA LYS A 180 -2.33 7.63 -1.28
C LYS A 180 -2.05 8.62 -0.16
N THR A 181 -1.00 9.42 -0.30
CA THR A 181 -0.89 10.66 0.48
C THR A 181 -2.04 11.54 0.04
N GLY A 182 -3.01 11.78 0.93
CA GLY A 182 -4.22 12.53 0.60
C GLY A 182 -3.88 13.95 0.17
N THR A 183 -3.69 14.19 -1.12
CA THR A 183 -3.90 15.52 -1.68
C THR A 183 -5.38 15.61 -1.96
N GLY A 184 -6.17 15.98 -0.95
CA GLY A 184 -7.55 16.49 -1.13
C GLY A 184 -7.61 17.81 -1.92
N ILE A 185 -6.58 18.07 -2.74
CA ILE A 185 -6.38 19.21 -3.59
C ILE A 185 -5.88 18.61 -4.91
N SER A 186 -6.79 18.25 -5.82
CA SER A 186 -6.43 17.73 -7.15
C SER A 186 -5.66 18.76 -8.00
N SER A 187 -5.62 20.00 -7.53
CA SER A 187 -4.79 21.14 -7.88
C SER A 187 -5.61 22.34 -7.41
N VAL A 188 -5.04 23.24 -6.61
CA VAL A 188 -5.50 24.63 -6.70
C VAL A 188 -4.88 25.11 -7.99
N ASN A 189 -5.61 24.92 -9.09
CA ASN A 189 -5.39 25.76 -10.24
C ASN A 189 -5.79 27.16 -9.77
N ALA A 190 -4.87 27.86 -9.13
CA ALA A 190 -4.94 29.28 -8.95
C ALA A 190 -4.78 29.86 -10.35
N ALA A 191 -5.80 29.65 -11.20
CA ALA A 191 -6.01 30.39 -12.41
C ALA A 191 -5.83 31.83 -11.99
N ALA A 192 -4.70 32.42 -12.41
CA ALA A 192 -4.16 33.67 -11.91
C ALA A 192 -5.34 34.58 -11.56
N ALA A 193 -5.57 34.81 -10.25
CA ALA A 193 -6.71 35.57 -9.79
C ALA A 193 -6.82 36.80 -10.68
N LYS A 194 -7.84 36.83 -11.56
CA LYS A 194 -7.90 37.80 -12.66
C LYS A 194 -7.58 39.15 -12.03
N LYS A 195 -6.57 39.86 -12.53
CA LYS A 195 -6.16 41.17 -11.97
C LYS A 195 -7.37 42.14 -11.85
N ASN A 196 -8.45 41.86 -12.59
CA ASN A 196 -9.70 42.60 -12.63
C ASN A 196 -10.95 41.76 -12.24
N GLY A 197 -10.92 40.99 -11.16
CA GLY A 197 -12.15 40.37 -10.63
C GLY A 197 -13.17 41.41 -10.13
N LYS A 198 -14.46 41.05 -10.22
CA LYS A 198 -15.58 41.83 -9.67
C LYS A 198 -15.40 42.10 -8.18
N THR A 199 -15.87 43.25 -7.69
CA THR A 199 -15.78 43.65 -6.28
C THR A 199 -17.14 43.45 -5.63
N TYR A 200 -17.16 42.92 -4.41
CA TYR A 200 -18.39 42.69 -3.65
C TYR A 200 -18.33 43.34 -2.28
N ASN A 201 -19.46 43.79 -1.74
CA ASN A 201 -19.56 44.16 -0.33
C ASN A 201 -19.72 42.92 0.57
N MET A 202 -19.78 43.12 1.89
CA MET A 202 -19.96 42.03 2.85
C MET A 202 -21.29 41.27 2.71
N ALA A 203 -22.30 41.89 2.09
CA ALA A 203 -23.59 41.27 1.81
C ALA A 203 -23.58 40.45 0.49
N GLY A 204 -22.45 40.36 -0.20
CA GLY A 204 -22.32 39.63 -1.46
C GLY A 204 -22.87 40.35 -2.68
N GLN A 205 -23.19 41.64 -2.57
CA GLN A 205 -23.65 42.46 -3.70
C GLN A 205 -22.45 42.97 -4.49
N GLU A 206 -22.53 42.90 -5.82
CA GLU A 206 -21.51 43.48 -6.70
C GLU A 206 -21.50 45.00 -6.55
N VAL A 207 -20.32 45.57 -6.32
CA VAL A 207 -20.09 47.01 -6.13
C VAL A 207 -18.99 47.51 -7.05
N SER A 208 -18.92 48.83 -7.23
CA SER A 208 -17.84 49.44 -8.00
C SER A 208 -16.48 49.13 -7.35
N SER A 209 -15.42 49.13 -8.17
CA SER A 209 -14.06 48.96 -7.69
C SER A 209 -13.57 50.11 -6.79
N SER A 210 -14.30 51.23 -6.75
CA SER A 210 -14.05 52.41 -5.91
C SER A 210 -14.85 52.43 -4.61
N ALA A 211 -15.63 51.38 -4.32
CA ALA A 211 -16.37 51.26 -3.07
C ALA A 211 -15.42 51.34 -1.85
N LYS A 212 -15.82 52.15 -0.86
CA LYS A 212 -15.09 52.33 0.41
C LYS A 212 -15.55 51.31 1.45
N GLY A 213 -14.69 51.00 2.41
CA GLY A 213 -14.96 50.06 3.49
C GLY A 213 -14.41 48.65 3.22
N LEU A 214 -14.92 47.66 3.95
CA LEU A 214 -14.50 46.27 3.79
C LEU A 214 -15.17 45.65 2.56
N ILE A 215 -14.37 45.34 1.55
CA ILE A 215 -14.79 44.74 0.28
C ILE A 215 -14.16 43.36 0.10
N ILE A 216 -14.76 42.55 -0.76
CA ILE A 216 -14.25 41.24 -1.18
C ILE A 216 -13.91 41.32 -2.67
N LYS A 217 -12.65 41.03 -3.02
CA LYS A 217 -12.18 40.94 -4.41
C LYS A 217 -11.31 39.70 -4.55
N ASN A 218 -11.52 38.90 -5.59
CA ASN A 218 -10.74 37.66 -5.82
C ASN A 218 -10.69 36.72 -4.59
N GLY A 219 -11.79 36.64 -3.84
CA GLY A 219 -11.88 35.81 -2.62
C GLY A 219 -11.09 36.33 -1.42
N LYS A 220 -10.48 37.52 -1.50
CA LYS A 220 -9.75 38.17 -0.40
C LYS A 220 -10.48 39.42 0.08
N LYS A 221 -10.39 39.68 1.38
CA LYS A 221 -10.93 40.89 2.02
C LYS A 221 -9.93 42.04 1.89
N TYR A 222 -10.41 43.22 1.52
CA TYR A 222 -9.62 44.45 1.44
C TYR A 222 -10.36 45.58 2.16
N VAL A 223 -9.62 46.47 2.82
CA VAL A 223 -10.16 47.74 3.33
C VAL A 223 -9.72 48.83 2.36
N LYS A 224 -10.69 49.57 1.82
CA LYS A 224 -10.45 50.64 0.84
C LYS A 224 -11.05 51.97 1.30
#